data_AF-A0AAD0U2I5-F1
#
_entry.id   AF-A0AAD0U2I5-F1
#
_cell.length_a   1.000
_cell.length_b   1.000
_cell.length_c   1.000
_cell.angle_alpha   90.00
_cell.angle_beta   90.00
_cell.angle_gamma   90.00
#
_symmetry.space_group_name_H-M   'P 1'
#
loop_
_entity.id
_entity.type
_entity.pdbx_description
1 polymer ?
#
loop_
_entity_poly.entity_id
_entity_poly.type
_entity_poly.pdbx_seq_one_letter_code
_entity_poly.pdbx_strand_id
1 'polypeptide(L)'
;MDTNEYYFLKSFLKPKSSLKVLSMRDWTSYLGCDAKLALNKFEKEGVLKSASTQDVVTAAHSAPELKKISQNLNLPTSGTKPVLVCRILEVEPNYFNGNSLEHDFFVCSCEGAKQIEAKGKIIKNEMSTAVELSVNEALNRNFECALSQSENIN
;
A
#
# COMPACT_ATOMS: atom_id res chain seq x y z
N MET A 1 -1.94 -13.94 7.40
CA MET A 1 -2.33 -12.54 7.17
C MET A 1 -3.83 -12.45 7.00
N ASP A 2 -4.52 -11.82 7.95
CA ASP A 2 -5.95 -11.51 7.80
C ASP A 2 -6.20 -10.29 6.89
N THR A 3 -7.46 -9.92 6.69
CA THR A 3 -7.84 -8.80 5.82
C THR A 3 -7.38 -7.44 6.36
N ASN A 4 -7.39 -7.24 7.68
CA ASN A 4 -7.02 -5.96 8.27
C ASN A 4 -5.50 -5.76 8.23
N GLU A 5 -4.75 -6.83 8.55
CA GLU A 5 -3.31 -6.92 8.36
C GLU A 5 -2.93 -6.66 6.88
N TYR A 6 -3.70 -7.20 5.92
CA TYR A 6 -3.48 -6.93 4.50
C TYR A 6 -3.54 -5.43 4.17
N TYR A 7 -4.56 -4.71 4.62
CA TYR A 7 -4.68 -3.27 4.31
C TYR A 7 -3.62 -2.43 5.03
N PHE A 8 -3.26 -2.80 6.26
CA PHE A 8 -2.15 -2.16 6.98
C PHE A 8 -0.83 -2.34 6.23
N LEU A 9 -0.49 -3.57 5.87
CA LEU A 9 0.74 -3.88 5.16
C LEU A 9 0.77 -3.25 3.76
N LYS A 10 -0.36 -3.26 3.05
CA LYS A 10 -0.51 -2.60 1.74
C LYS A 10 -0.18 -1.11 1.80
N SER A 11 -0.35 -0.47 2.95
CA SER A 11 -0.02 0.93 3.15
C SER A 11 1.49 1.22 3.02
N PHE A 12 2.35 0.18 3.12
CA PHE A 12 3.82 0.24 2.98
C PHE A 12 4.33 -0.23 1.61
N LEU A 13 3.48 -0.40 0.59
CA LEU A 13 3.92 -0.64 -0.79
C LEU A 13 4.81 0.49 -1.34
N LYS A 14 4.74 1.66 -0.71
CA LYS A 14 5.72 2.75 -0.86
C LYS A 14 6.31 3.06 0.51
N PRO A 15 7.56 3.57 0.57
CA PRO A 15 8.18 4.01 1.81
C PRO A 15 7.25 4.93 2.61
N LYS A 16 7.07 4.60 3.89
CA LYS A 16 6.28 5.39 4.84
C LYS A 16 6.99 5.51 6.17
N SER A 17 6.91 6.70 6.76
CA SER A 17 7.37 6.96 8.13
C SER A 17 6.52 6.17 9.12
N SER A 18 7.20 5.43 10.01
CA SER A 18 6.58 4.71 11.12
C SER A 18 5.76 5.67 12.00
N LEU A 19 6.31 6.82 12.37
CA LEU A 19 5.60 7.85 13.15
C LEU A 19 4.30 8.28 12.48
N LYS A 20 4.34 8.55 11.17
CA LYS A 20 3.14 8.95 10.43
C LYS A 20 2.08 7.87 10.46
N VAL A 21 2.46 6.60 10.28
CA VAL A 21 1.52 5.48 10.33
C VAL A 21 0.96 5.30 11.75
N LEU A 22 1.82 5.29 12.77
CA LEU A 22 1.41 5.11 14.16
C LEU A 22 0.56 6.27 14.71
N SER A 23 0.70 7.47 14.14
CA SER A 23 -0.13 8.63 14.50
C SER A 23 -1.56 8.58 13.95
N MET A 24 -1.85 7.67 13.00
CA MET A 24 -3.20 7.52 12.46
C MET A 24 -4.06 6.81 13.49
N ARG A 25 -5.09 7.50 13.99
CA ARG A 25 -5.97 7.03 15.08
C ARG A 25 -6.66 5.69 14.79
N ASP A 26 -6.80 5.31 13.52
CA ASP A 26 -7.67 4.21 13.13
C ASP A 26 -6.95 2.84 13.08
N TRP A 27 -5.62 2.79 13.02
CA TRP A 27 -4.92 1.51 12.82
C TRP A 27 -5.07 0.56 13.99
N THR A 28 -4.98 1.06 15.22
CA THR A 28 -5.12 0.21 16.41
C THR A 28 -6.52 -0.40 16.49
N SER A 29 -7.56 0.39 16.23
CA SER A 29 -8.94 -0.10 16.18
C SER A 29 -9.16 -1.07 15.02
N TYR A 30 -8.58 -0.78 13.86
CA TYR A 30 -8.72 -1.60 12.66
C TYR A 30 -8.01 -2.95 12.77
N LEU A 31 -6.81 -2.98 13.37
CA LEU A 31 -6.03 -4.21 13.57
C LEU A 31 -6.47 -5.01 14.79
N GLY A 32 -7.30 -4.43 15.68
CA GLY A 32 -7.66 -5.05 16.97
C GLY A 32 -6.47 -5.23 17.92
N CYS A 33 -5.32 -4.63 17.61
CA CYS A 33 -4.10 -4.67 18.41
C CYS A 33 -3.30 -3.38 18.20
N ASP A 34 -2.28 -3.15 19.03
CA ASP A 34 -1.39 -2.00 18.88
C ASP A 34 -0.68 -2.04 17.51
N ALA A 35 -0.83 -0.98 16.72
CA ALA A 35 -0.22 -0.85 15.39
C ALA A 35 1.31 -0.98 15.43
N LYS A 36 1.95 -0.61 16.55
CA LYS A 36 3.39 -0.80 16.76
C LYS A 36 3.75 -2.27 16.91
N LEU A 37 2.90 -3.07 17.56
CA LEU A 37 3.11 -4.52 17.66
C LEU A 37 2.96 -5.19 16.29
N ALA A 38 1.96 -4.78 15.50
CA ALA A 38 1.80 -5.26 14.12
C ALA A 38 3.01 -4.90 13.24
N LEU A 39 3.49 -3.65 13.33
CA LEU A 39 4.68 -3.21 12.60
C LEU A 39 5.92 -4.05 12.97
N ASN A 40 6.18 -4.22 14.27
CA ASN A 40 7.31 -5.02 14.76
C ASN A 40 7.19 -6.50 14.34
N LYS A 41 5.97 -7.04 14.29
CA LYS A 41 5.72 -8.40 13.80
C LYS A 41 6.13 -8.53 12.34
N PHE A 42 5.64 -7.64 11.46
CA PHE A 42 5.96 -7.70 10.04
C PHE A 42 7.45 -7.45 9.73
N GLU A 43 8.11 -6.60 10.52
CA GLU A 43 9.56 -6.42 10.42
C GLU A 43 10.30 -7.71 10.80
N LYS A 44 9.96 -8.34 11.93
CA LYS A 44 10.56 -9.62 12.37
C LYS A 44 10.32 -10.77 11.39
N GLU A 45 9.17 -10.80 10.74
CA GLU A 45 8.83 -11.78 9.71
C GLU A 45 9.52 -11.50 8.36
N GLY A 46 10.26 -10.40 8.22
CA GLY A 46 10.93 -10.01 6.96
C GLY A 46 9.96 -9.51 5.88
N VAL A 47 8.72 -9.22 6.25
CA VAL A 47 7.65 -8.72 5.37
C VAL A 47 7.79 -7.21 5.18
N LEU A 48 8.22 -6.49 6.22
CA LEU A 48 8.68 -5.10 6.15
C LEU A 48 10.20 -5.05 6.31
N LYS A 49 10.80 -4.01 5.72
CA LYS A 49 12.21 -3.67 5.92
C LYS A 49 12.36 -2.16 6.06
N SER A 50 13.44 -1.72 6.69
CA SER A 50 13.84 -0.31 6.68
C SER A 50 14.04 0.16 5.23
N ALA A 51 13.46 1.29 4.88
CA ALA A 51 13.61 1.91 3.58
C ALA A 51 14.95 2.63 3.50
N SER A 52 15.64 2.49 2.37
CA SER A 52 16.86 3.26 2.13
C SER A 52 16.54 4.73 1.88
N THR A 53 17.52 5.62 2.07
CA THR A 53 17.40 7.03 1.66
C THR A 53 16.96 7.15 0.20
N GLN A 54 17.52 6.32 -0.68
CA GLN A 54 17.13 6.27 -2.09
C GLN A 54 15.65 5.95 -2.26
N ASP A 55 15.12 4.96 -1.53
CA ASP A 55 13.70 4.59 -1.60
C ASP A 55 12.81 5.78 -1.16
N VAL A 56 13.16 6.40 -0.03
CA VAL A 56 12.40 7.52 0.56
C VAL A 56 12.37 8.72 -0.40
N VAL A 57 13.54 9.14 -0.90
CA VAL A 57 13.64 10.26 -1.84
C VAL A 57 12.92 9.95 -3.15
N THR A 58 13.07 8.72 -3.66
CA THR A 58 12.36 8.27 -4.86
C THR A 58 10.84 8.32 -4.67
N ALA A 59 10.32 8.07 -3.48
CA ALA A 59 8.89 8.17 -3.20
C ALA A 59 8.42 9.62 -3.02
N ALA A 60 9.23 10.46 -2.38
CA ALA A 60 8.85 11.83 -1.98
C ALA A 60 8.88 12.84 -3.12
N HIS A 61 9.85 12.75 -4.04
CA HIS A 61 10.03 13.74 -5.10
C HIS A 61 9.38 13.31 -6.41
N SER A 62 8.88 14.24 -7.21
CA SER A 62 8.40 13.98 -8.56
C SER A 62 9.55 13.84 -9.57
N ALA A 63 9.30 13.20 -10.71
CA ALA A 63 10.31 13.08 -11.76
C ALA A 63 10.77 14.45 -12.33
N PRO A 64 9.89 15.44 -12.56
CA PRO A 64 10.30 16.77 -12.99
C PRO A 64 11.21 17.49 -11.99
N GLU A 65 10.91 17.39 -10.68
CA GLU A 65 11.76 17.98 -9.63
C GLU A 65 13.16 17.37 -9.64
N LEU A 66 13.24 16.03 -9.68
CA LEU A 66 14.53 15.33 -9.74
C LEU A 66 15.35 15.72 -10.97
N LYS A 67 14.71 15.92 -12.13
CA LYS A 67 15.40 16.40 -13.34
C LYS A 67 15.95 17.82 -13.18
N LYS A 68 15.20 18.72 -12.54
CA LYS A 68 15.69 20.08 -12.24
C LYS A 68 16.88 20.05 -11.29
N ILE A 69 16.83 19.20 -10.25
CA ILE A 69 17.94 19.01 -9.32
C ILE A 69 19.17 18.48 -10.07
N SER A 70 19.02 17.43 -10.88
CA SER A 70 20.10 16.91 -11.72
C SER A 70 20.70 17.98 -12.64
N GLN A 71 19.87 18.80 -13.30
CA GLN A 71 20.32 19.93 -14.12
C GLN A 71 21.16 20.93 -13.32
N ASN A 72 20.71 21.33 -12.14
CA ASN A 72 21.42 22.28 -11.28
C ASN A 72 22.78 21.74 -10.83
N LEU A 73 22.89 20.42 -10.67
CA LEU A 73 24.14 19.72 -10.34
C LEU A 73 24.99 19.36 -11.58
N ASN A 74 24.61 19.82 -12.77
CA ASN A 74 25.25 19.48 -14.05
C ASN A 74 25.29 17.96 -14.34
N LEU A 75 24.26 17.22 -13.90
CA LEU A 75 24.11 15.77 -14.10
C LEU A 75 23.13 15.44 -15.24
N PRO A 76 23.28 14.26 -15.89
CA PRO A 76 22.33 13.81 -16.91
C PRO A 76 20.90 13.66 -16.37
N THR A 77 19.91 14.19 -17.10
CA THR A 77 18.49 14.18 -16.71
C THR A 77 17.65 13.05 -17.33
N SER A 78 18.28 12.16 -18.10
CA SER A 78 17.61 11.01 -18.71
C SER A 78 17.48 9.85 -17.71
N GLY A 79 16.44 9.02 -17.87
CA GLY A 79 16.20 7.83 -17.06
C GLY A 79 14.99 7.93 -16.13
N THR A 80 14.88 6.93 -15.25
CA THR A 80 13.79 6.79 -14.27
C THR A 80 14.09 7.57 -12.98
N LYS A 81 13.09 7.77 -12.12
CA LYS A 81 13.29 8.45 -10.82
C LYS A 81 14.39 7.81 -9.97
N PRO A 82 14.44 6.47 -9.77
CA PRO A 82 15.51 5.85 -9.00
C PRO A 82 16.90 6.18 -9.57
N VAL A 83 17.05 6.15 -10.90
CA VAL A 83 18.32 6.45 -11.57
C VAL A 83 18.75 7.90 -11.34
N LEU A 84 17.81 8.86 -11.40
CA LEU A 84 18.11 10.25 -11.09
C LEU A 84 18.52 10.43 -9.62
N VAL A 85 17.81 9.78 -8.69
CA VAL A 85 18.14 9.83 -7.26
C VAL A 85 19.51 9.23 -6.96
N CYS A 86 19.85 8.06 -7.54
CA CYS A 86 21.18 7.47 -7.40
C CYS A 86 22.27 8.48 -7.81
N ARG A 87 22.18 9.08 -9.00
CA ARG A 87 23.19 10.02 -9.49
C ARG A 87 23.32 11.25 -8.59
N ILE A 88 22.20 11.79 -8.09
CA ILE A 88 22.22 12.94 -7.19
C ILE A 88 22.94 12.55 -5.89
N LEU A 89 22.60 11.40 -5.30
CA LEU A 89 23.21 10.91 -4.06
C LEU A 89 24.67 10.45 -4.22
N GLU A 90 25.09 10.04 -5.41
CA GLU A 90 26.49 9.70 -5.71
C GLU A 90 27.41 10.93 -5.66
N VAL A 91 26.90 12.09 -6.11
CA VAL A 91 27.66 13.35 -6.13
C VAL A 91 27.47 14.15 -4.85
N GLU A 92 26.25 14.19 -4.32
CA GLU A 92 25.92 14.85 -3.06
C GLU A 92 25.12 13.89 -2.15
N PRO A 93 25.81 13.03 -1.36
CA PRO A 93 25.17 12.01 -0.51
C PRO A 93 24.16 12.55 0.50
N ASN A 94 24.31 13.81 0.89
CA ASN A 94 23.50 14.48 1.89
C ASN A 94 22.51 15.49 1.29
N TYR A 95 22.34 15.52 -0.04
CA TYR A 95 21.48 16.51 -0.73
C TYR A 95 20.06 16.59 -0.13
N PHE A 96 19.52 15.42 0.27
CA PHE A 96 18.17 15.28 0.79
C PHE A 96 18.09 15.14 2.33
N ASN A 97 19.21 15.31 3.06
CA ASN A 97 19.28 15.09 4.51
C ASN A 97 18.62 16.19 5.38
N GLY A 98 17.76 17.04 4.83
CA GLY A 98 17.08 18.07 5.62
C GLY A 98 16.05 17.44 6.58
N ASN A 99 16.35 17.36 7.88
CA ASN A 99 15.51 17.05 9.06
C ASN A 99 14.43 15.92 8.97
N SER A 100 14.24 15.24 7.84
CA SER A 100 13.09 14.37 7.55
C SER A 100 13.45 12.91 7.35
N LEU A 101 14.73 12.55 7.52
CA LEU A 101 15.24 11.16 7.47
C LEU A 101 15.58 10.62 8.88
N GLU A 102 15.36 11.39 9.94
CA GLU A 102 15.56 10.97 11.34
C GLU A 102 14.49 9.99 11.85
N HIS A 103 13.64 9.47 10.98
CA HIS A 103 12.52 8.61 11.32
C HIS A 103 12.65 7.28 10.61
N ASP A 104 12.29 6.18 11.28
CA ASP A 104 12.26 4.87 10.64
C ASP A 104 11.21 4.87 9.52
N PHE A 105 11.68 4.89 8.27
CA PHE A 105 10.84 4.60 7.13
C PHE A 105 10.83 3.10 6.89
N PHE A 106 9.64 2.56 6.67
CA PHE A 106 9.47 1.16 6.28
C PHE A 106 8.93 1.07 4.87
N VAL A 107 9.35 0.04 4.17
CA VAL A 107 8.84 -0.36 2.88
C VAL A 107 8.60 -1.86 2.87
N CYS A 108 7.60 -2.28 2.11
CA CYS A 108 7.32 -3.68 1.90
C CYS A 108 8.52 -4.38 1.24
N SER A 109 8.91 -5.53 1.77
CA SER A 109 9.90 -6.39 1.13
C SER A 109 9.31 -7.04 -0.12
N CYS A 110 10.15 -7.67 -0.95
CA CYS A 110 9.66 -8.44 -2.09
C CYS A 110 8.73 -9.58 -1.62
N GLU A 111 9.02 -10.17 -0.47
CA GLU A 111 8.19 -11.23 0.10
C GLU A 111 6.85 -10.67 0.60
N GLY A 112 6.88 -9.54 1.30
CA GLY A 112 5.63 -8.87 1.70
C GLY A 112 4.78 -8.45 0.51
N ALA A 113 5.39 -8.00 -0.60
CA ALA A 113 4.66 -7.67 -1.82
C ALA A 113 3.95 -8.89 -2.42
N LYS A 114 4.58 -10.07 -2.42
CA LYS A 114 3.94 -11.32 -2.85
C LYS A 114 2.78 -11.71 -1.94
N GLN A 115 2.94 -11.57 -0.63
CA GLN A 115 1.86 -11.86 0.32
C GLN A 115 0.66 -10.92 0.13
N ILE A 116 0.90 -9.62 -0.11
CA ILE A 116 -0.14 -8.66 -0.49
C ILE A 116 -0.82 -9.11 -1.78
N GLU A 117 -0.07 -9.47 -2.82
CA GLU A 117 -0.65 -9.88 -4.10
C GLU A 117 -1.52 -11.13 -3.95
N ALA A 118 -1.02 -12.16 -3.26
CA ALA A 118 -1.74 -13.40 -3.01
C ALA A 118 -3.05 -13.16 -2.23
N LYS A 119 -3.00 -12.39 -1.13
CA LYS A 119 -4.19 -12.08 -0.35
C LYS A 119 -5.15 -11.16 -1.11
N GLY A 120 -4.64 -10.25 -1.93
CA GLY A 120 -5.45 -9.39 -2.79
C GLY A 120 -6.26 -10.19 -3.84
N LYS A 121 -5.69 -11.27 -4.38
CA LYS A 121 -6.43 -12.19 -5.28
C LYS A 121 -7.56 -12.91 -4.54
N ILE A 122 -7.31 -13.38 -3.32
CA ILE A 122 -8.33 -14.04 -2.49
C ILE A 122 -9.48 -13.08 -2.19
N ILE A 123 -9.20 -11.87 -1.69
CA ILE A 123 -10.22 -10.86 -1.37
C ILE A 123 -11.05 -10.51 -2.61
N LYS A 124 -10.41 -10.36 -3.78
CA LYS A 124 -11.12 -10.06 -5.04
C LYS A 124 -12.08 -11.18 -5.43
N ASN A 125 -11.65 -12.42 -5.30
CA ASN A 125 -12.49 -13.58 -5.62
C ASN A 125 -13.67 -13.70 -4.65
N GLU A 126 -13.41 -13.57 -3.33
CA GLU A 126 -14.45 -13.57 -2.30
C GLU A 126 -15.52 -12.49 -2.55
N MET A 127 -15.08 -11.27 -2.91
CA MET A 127 -16.00 -10.18 -3.28
C MET A 127 -16.81 -10.49 -4.53
N SER A 128 -16.18 -11.07 -5.57
CA SER A 128 -16.89 -11.46 -6.81
C SER A 128 -17.98 -12.49 -6.53
N THR A 129 -17.65 -13.54 -5.77
CA THR A 129 -18.60 -14.61 -5.41
C THR A 129 -19.74 -14.07 -4.54
N ALA A 130 -19.45 -13.17 -3.59
CA ALA A 130 -20.48 -12.56 -2.76
C ALA A 130 -21.46 -11.70 -3.60
N VAL A 131 -20.96 -10.96 -4.58
CA VAL A 131 -21.79 -10.19 -5.51
C VAL A 131 -22.66 -11.12 -6.37
N GLU A 132 -22.10 -12.18 -6.92
CA GLU A 132 -22.85 -13.17 -7.71
C GLU A 132 -23.98 -13.83 -6.90
N LEU A 133 -23.69 -14.24 -5.66
CA LEU A 133 -24.69 -14.80 -4.75
C LEU A 133 -25.80 -13.79 -4.45
N SER A 134 -25.43 -12.55 -4.11
CA SER A 134 -26.41 -11.50 -3.82
C SER A 134 -27.30 -11.17 -5.04
N VAL A 135 -26.75 -11.22 -6.25
CA VAL A 135 -27.51 -11.00 -7.50
C VAL A 135 -28.46 -12.18 -7.75
N ASN A 136 -27.99 -13.41 -7.60
CA ASN A 136 -28.81 -14.62 -7.78
C ASN A 136 -29.95 -14.68 -6.77
N GLU A 137 -29.70 -14.35 -5.51
CA GLU A 137 -30.75 -14.26 -4.48
C GLU A 137 -31.79 -13.18 -4.80
N ALA A 138 -31.34 -12.01 -5.26
CA ALA A 138 -32.26 -10.93 -5.66
C ALA A 138 -33.13 -11.34 -6.86
N LEU A 139 -32.55 -12.01 -7.85
CA LEU A 139 -33.28 -12.55 -8.99
C LEU A 139 -34.29 -13.61 -8.54
N ASN A 140 -33.90 -14.56 -7.69
CA ASN A 140 -34.78 -15.61 -7.20
C ASN A 140 -35.98 -15.04 -6.42
N ARG A 141 -35.74 -14.07 -5.52
CA ARG A 141 -36.81 -13.36 -4.82
C ARG A 141 -37.79 -12.66 -5.76
N ASN A 142 -37.28 -12.04 -6.84
CA ASN A 142 -38.11 -11.39 -7.84
C ASN A 142 -38.98 -12.39 -8.62
N PHE A 143 -38.44 -13.56 -8.96
CA PHE A 143 -39.20 -14.63 -9.61
C PHE A 143 -40.31 -15.17 -8.70
N GLU A 144 -40.01 -15.44 -7.43
CA GLU A 144 -41.01 -15.91 -6.44
C GLU A 144 -42.12 -14.87 -6.21
N CYS A 145 -41.78 -13.58 -6.15
CA CYS A 145 -42.77 -12.50 -6.05
C CYS A 145 -43.66 -12.40 -7.31
N ALA A 146 -43.09 -12.57 -8.50
CA ALA A 146 -43.86 -12.52 -9.74
C ALA A 146 -44.85 -13.70 -9.85
N LEU A 147 -44.42 -14.91 -9.44
CA LEU A 147 -45.26 -16.11 -9.46
C LEU A 147 -46.42 -16.01 -8.46
N SER A 148 -46.15 -15.59 -7.23
CA SER A 148 -47.18 -15.42 -6.18
C SER A 148 -48.22 -14.33 -6.49
N GLN A 149 -47.86 -13.30 -7.27
CA GLN A 149 -48.81 -12.30 -7.76
C GLN A 149 -49.69 -12.84 -8.89
N SER A 150 -49.18 -13.76 -9.71
CA SER A 150 -49.94 -14.35 -10.82
C SER A 150 -50.98 -15.39 -10.38
N GLU A 151 -50.77 -16.05 -9.24
CA GLU A 151 -51.71 -17.04 -8.69
C GLU A 151 -52.92 -16.43 -7.96
N ASN A 152 -52.86 -15.16 -7.56
CA ASN A 152 -53.95 -14.44 -6.87
C ASN A 152 -54.96 -13.76 -7.82
N ILE A 153 -54.86 -13.98 -9.14
CA ILE A 153 -55.70 -13.32 -10.16
C ILE A 153 -56.75 -14.29 -10.77
N ASN A 154 -56.82 -15.55 -10.32
CA ASN A 154 -57.86 -16.52 -10.70
C ASN A 154 -58.83 -16.80 -9.55
#